data_AF-A0A8H6REW0-F1
#
_entry.id   AF-A0A8H6REW0-F1
#
_cell.length_a   1.000
_cell.length_b   1.000
_cell.length_c   1.000
_cell.angle_alpha   90.00
_cell.angle_beta   90.00
_cell.angle_gamma   90.00
#
_symmetry.space_group_name_H-M   'P 1'
#
loop_
_entity.id
_entity.type
_entity.pdbx_description
1 polymer ?
#
loop_
_entity_poly.entity_id
_entity_poly.type
_entity_poly.pdbx_seq_one_letter_code
_entity_poly.pdbx_strand_id
1 'polypeptide(L)'
;MAPRIHDLGYSPGIHPPGPTNSILDVPGVHISQLTIPTTTSSNSKSPNSTACKGLTLISPRPPQSYHAPCAASTFTFNGNGELTGSRQISDWGFINTPIAFTNSLSLGTVFDGIWDWILEQQDSKNWSGRDRSRNYGTPAVGETADWLVNCDVKASRVGRQDVARCFQNLRSGADGGLVKEG
;
A
#
# COMPACT_ATOMS: atom_id res chain seq x y z
N MET A 1 15.62 -5.65 -15.64
CA MET A 1 14.72 -4.55 -15.24
C MET A 1 14.58 -3.61 -16.41
N ALA A 2 13.43 -2.96 -16.57
CA ALA A 2 13.31 -1.85 -17.52
C ALA A 2 14.22 -0.69 -17.07
N PRO A 3 14.76 0.11 -18.00
CA PRO A 3 15.58 1.27 -17.65
C PRO A 3 14.75 2.29 -16.86
N ARG A 4 15.34 2.87 -15.81
CA ARG A 4 14.76 3.99 -15.04
C ARG A 4 15.20 5.32 -15.64
N ILE A 5 14.60 6.42 -15.19
CA ILE A 5 14.86 7.77 -15.71
C ILE A 5 16.35 8.16 -15.73
N HIS A 6 17.13 7.73 -14.73
CA HIS A 6 18.58 7.98 -14.67
C HIS A 6 19.37 7.15 -15.69
N ASP A 7 18.94 5.93 -15.99
CA ASP A 7 19.55 5.08 -17.03
C ASP A 7 19.35 5.69 -18.44
N LEU A 8 18.34 6.56 -18.57
CA LEU A 8 18.05 7.33 -19.79
C LEU A 8 18.80 8.68 -19.84
N GLY A 9 19.65 8.99 -18.85
CA GLY A 9 20.44 10.22 -18.79
C GLY A 9 19.76 11.42 -18.13
N TYR A 10 18.57 11.24 -17.53
CA TYR A 10 17.84 12.30 -16.84
C TYR A 10 18.01 12.19 -15.31
N SER A 11 18.36 13.31 -14.66
CA SER A 11 18.55 13.38 -13.20
C SER A 11 17.73 14.54 -12.61
N PRO A 12 16.43 14.33 -12.29
CA PRO A 12 15.58 15.37 -11.72
C PRO A 12 16.07 15.80 -10.32
N GLY A 13 16.17 17.12 -10.09
CA GLY A 13 16.63 17.69 -8.82
C GLY A 13 18.14 17.92 -8.76
N ILE A 14 18.64 18.30 -7.58
CA ILE A 14 20.06 18.65 -7.35
C ILE A 14 20.79 17.67 -6.41
N HIS A 15 20.09 16.69 -5.86
CA HIS A 15 20.63 15.75 -4.88
C HIS A 15 20.77 14.35 -5.50
N PRO A 16 21.84 13.61 -5.18
CA PRO A 16 21.98 12.22 -5.61
C PRO A 16 20.90 11.33 -4.95
N PRO A 17 20.41 10.29 -5.65
CA PRO A 17 19.50 9.32 -5.05
C PRO A 17 20.22 8.42 -4.03
N GLY A 18 19.44 7.69 -3.24
CA GLY A 18 19.97 6.60 -2.40
C GLY A 18 20.46 5.40 -3.23
N PRO A 19 21.05 4.38 -2.58
CA PRO A 19 21.70 3.25 -3.25
C PRO A 19 20.79 2.47 -4.22
N THR A 20 19.51 2.30 -3.88
CA THR A 20 18.53 1.63 -4.74
C THR A 20 17.65 2.62 -5.51
N ASN A 21 17.82 3.92 -5.24
CA ASN A 21 16.96 4.99 -5.70
C ASN A 21 15.48 4.65 -5.44
N SER A 22 15.15 4.18 -4.23
CA SER A 22 13.81 3.71 -3.89
C SER A 22 13.44 4.04 -2.45
N ILE A 23 12.15 3.90 -2.10
CA ILE A 23 11.69 4.14 -0.72
C ILE A 23 12.35 3.19 0.30
N LEU A 24 12.87 2.04 -0.15
CA LEU A 24 13.58 1.07 0.70
C LEU A 24 14.98 1.54 1.10
N ASP A 25 15.49 2.64 0.53
CA ASP A 25 16.71 3.29 1.02
C ASP A 25 16.49 3.94 2.40
N VAL A 26 15.24 4.12 2.84
CA VAL A 26 14.89 4.54 4.20
C VAL A 26 14.90 3.31 5.13
N PRO A 27 15.81 3.24 6.13
CA PRO A 27 15.92 2.06 6.98
C PRO A 27 14.64 1.75 7.75
N GLY A 28 14.25 0.46 7.77
CA GLY A 28 13.08 -0.03 8.50
C GLY A 28 11.74 0.11 7.74
N VAL A 29 11.71 0.80 6.60
CA VAL A 29 10.55 0.78 5.70
C VAL A 29 10.44 -0.60 5.06
N HIS A 30 9.22 -1.14 5.04
CA HIS A 30 8.90 -2.37 4.33
C HIS A 30 7.91 -2.07 3.21
N ILE A 31 8.03 -2.80 2.11
CA ILE A 31 7.07 -2.74 1.01
C ILE A 31 6.61 -4.14 0.62
N SER A 32 5.41 -4.23 0.08
CA SER A 32 4.89 -5.39 -0.63
C SER A 32 4.02 -4.91 -1.78
N GLN A 33 4.14 -5.55 -2.94
CA GLN A 33 3.38 -5.20 -4.13
C GLN A 33 2.78 -6.45 -4.73
N LEU A 34 1.48 -6.38 -5.03
CA LEU A 34 0.77 -7.45 -5.70
C LEU A 34 0.12 -6.89 -6.96
N THR A 35 0.46 -7.52 -8.09
CA THR A 35 -0.11 -7.23 -9.40
C THR A 35 -0.85 -8.48 -9.87
N ILE A 36 -2.13 -8.33 -10.20
CA ILE A 36 -3.03 -9.42 -10.53
C ILE A 36 -3.65 -9.12 -11.89
N PRO A 37 -3.45 -9.95 -12.92
CA PRO A 37 -4.16 -9.81 -14.17
C PRO A 37 -5.67 -9.83 -13.93
N THR A 38 -6.38 -8.86 -14.50
CA THR A 38 -7.84 -8.84 -14.45
C THR A 38 -8.35 -9.89 -15.42
N THR A 39 -8.91 -10.98 -14.88
CA THR A 39 -9.51 -12.03 -15.73
C THR A 39 -10.68 -11.45 -16.48
N THR A 40 -10.60 -11.47 -17.82
CA THR A 40 -11.70 -11.11 -18.70
C THR A 40 -12.84 -12.11 -18.51
N SER A 41 -14.04 -11.66 -18.13
CA SER A 41 -15.23 -12.50 -18.26
C SER A 41 -15.45 -12.85 -19.73
N SER A 42 -16.22 -13.91 -20.03
CA SER A 42 -16.59 -14.29 -21.40
C SER A 42 -17.29 -13.18 -22.19
N ASN A 43 -17.73 -12.11 -21.53
CA ASN A 43 -18.34 -10.91 -22.11
C ASN A 43 -17.37 -9.72 -22.21
N SER A 44 -16.07 -9.93 -22.01
CA SER A 44 -15.06 -8.88 -22.16
C SER A 44 -14.98 -8.41 -23.60
N LYS A 45 -15.12 -7.10 -23.80
CA LYS A 45 -14.94 -6.44 -25.12
C LYS A 45 -13.49 -6.48 -25.62
N SER A 46 -12.54 -6.94 -24.80
CA SER A 46 -11.13 -7.06 -25.17
C SER A 46 -10.60 -8.44 -24.76
N PRO A 47 -10.52 -9.41 -25.68
CA PRO A 47 -9.96 -10.74 -25.41
C PRO A 47 -8.42 -10.71 -25.16
N ASN A 48 -7.75 -9.58 -25.42
CA ASN A 48 -6.32 -9.36 -25.20
C ASN A 48 -6.05 -8.29 -24.13
N SER A 49 -6.91 -8.19 -23.11
CA SER A 49 -6.72 -7.21 -22.04
C SER A 49 -5.44 -7.50 -21.25
N THR A 50 -4.54 -6.53 -21.18
CA THR A 50 -3.36 -6.54 -20.30
C THR A 50 -3.63 -5.85 -18.96
N ALA A 51 -4.89 -5.54 -18.67
CA ALA A 51 -5.28 -4.85 -17.46
C ALA A 51 -4.90 -5.66 -16.23
N CYS A 52 -4.33 -4.98 -15.25
CA CYS A 52 -4.01 -5.54 -13.96
C CYS A 52 -4.66 -4.70 -12.88
N LYS A 53 -5.20 -5.36 -11.86
CA LYS A 53 -5.50 -4.78 -10.56
C LYS A 53 -4.35 -5.06 -9.59
N GLY A 54 -4.38 -4.41 -8.44
CA GLY A 54 -3.35 -4.67 -7.45
C GLY A 54 -3.50 -3.90 -6.16
N LEU A 55 -2.52 -4.13 -5.30
CA LEU A 55 -2.31 -3.31 -4.13
C LEU A 55 -0.81 -3.17 -3.85
N THR A 56 -0.43 -2.00 -3.36
CA THR A 56 0.90 -1.72 -2.81
C THR A 56 0.73 -1.41 -1.34
N LEU A 57 1.52 -2.07 -0.50
CA LEU A 57 1.52 -1.88 0.94
C LEU A 57 2.88 -1.38 1.38
N ILE A 58 2.90 -0.30 2.15
CA ILE A 58 4.09 0.33 2.69
C ILE A 58 3.94 0.35 4.21
N SER A 59 4.86 -0.27 4.92
CA SER A 59 4.93 -0.20 6.39
C SER A 59 6.06 0.77 6.78
N PRO A 60 5.75 1.94 7.36
CA PRO A 60 6.78 2.89 7.81
C PRO A 60 7.66 2.34 8.96
N ARG A 61 7.15 1.33 9.67
CA ARG A 61 7.84 0.63 10.75
C ARG A 61 7.91 -0.86 10.46
N PRO A 62 8.87 -1.59 11.04
CA PRO A 62 8.87 -3.05 10.99
C PRO A 62 7.53 -3.65 11.45
N PRO A 63 7.07 -4.76 10.84
CA PRO A 63 5.79 -5.40 11.19
C PRO A 63 5.59 -5.63 12.69
N GLN A 64 6.65 -5.99 13.42
CA GLN A 64 6.59 -6.28 14.86
C GLN A 64 6.36 -5.02 15.72
N SER A 65 6.62 -3.83 15.17
CA SER A 65 6.52 -2.53 15.83
C SER A 65 5.64 -1.55 15.05
N TYR A 66 4.70 -2.04 14.24
CA TYR A 66 3.85 -1.20 13.37
C TYR A 66 3.08 -0.10 14.13
N HIS A 67 2.71 -0.38 15.38
CA HIS A 67 1.94 0.50 16.26
C HIS A 67 2.76 1.65 16.83
N ALA A 68 4.10 1.61 16.70
CA ALA A 68 4.96 2.71 17.13
C ALA A 68 4.70 3.95 16.26
N PRO A 69 4.35 5.11 16.84
CA PRO A 69 4.08 6.32 16.08
C PRO A 69 5.19 6.67 15.08
N CYS A 70 4.79 6.98 13.85
CA CYS A 70 5.63 7.55 12.81
C CYS A 70 5.05 8.91 12.45
N ALA A 71 5.79 10.00 12.71
CA ALA A 71 5.35 11.35 12.40
C ALA A 71 4.93 11.43 10.92
N ALA A 72 3.76 12.01 10.67
CA ALA A 72 3.13 12.00 9.37
C ALA A 72 2.26 13.25 9.18
N SER A 73 2.05 13.62 7.92
CA SER A 73 1.14 14.69 7.53
C SER A 73 0.54 14.34 6.17
N THR A 74 -0.56 14.99 5.82
CA THR A 74 -1.24 14.85 4.53
C THR A 74 -1.49 16.23 3.93
N PHE A 75 -1.45 16.32 2.61
CA PHE A 75 -1.84 17.51 1.87
C PHE A 75 -2.78 17.11 0.73
N THR A 76 -3.93 17.77 0.64
CA THR A 76 -4.91 17.54 -0.42
C THR A 76 -4.79 18.64 -1.46
N PHE A 77 -4.26 18.32 -2.63
CA PHE A 77 -4.22 19.24 -3.76
C PHE A 77 -5.59 19.36 -4.44
N ASN A 78 -6.19 18.21 -4.77
CA ASN A 78 -7.57 18.09 -5.27
C ASN A 78 -8.24 16.89 -4.59
N GLY A 79 -9.45 17.07 -4.09
CA GLY A 79 -10.16 16.07 -3.28
C GLY A 79 -10.96 15.03 -4.06
N ASN A 80 -10.74 14.88 -5.37
CA ASN A 80 -11.43 13.86 -6.16
C ASN A 80 -10.72 12.49 -6.05
N GLY A 81 -10.79 11.92 -4.86
CA GLY A 81 -10.22 10.62 -4.49
C GLY A 81 -10.32 10.42 -2.99
N GLU A 82 -9.84 9.29 -2.49
CA GLU A 82 -9.91 8.96 -1.06
C GLU A 82 -8.55 8.57 -0.47
N LEU A 83 -8.32 9.00 0.77
CA LEU A 83 -7.23 8.55 1.63
C LEU A 83 -7.78 8.41 3.06
N THR A 84 -8.14 7.18 3.43
CA THR A 84 -8.62 6.89 4.78
C THR A 84 -7.54 7.20 5.82
N GLY A 85 -7.93 7.38 7.08
CA GLY A 85 -6.98 7.67 8.16
C GLY A 85 -6.35 9.08 8.11
N SER A 86 -6.52 9.85 7.03
CA SER A 86 -6.05 11.23 6.89
C SER A 86 -6.50 12.15 8.03
N ARG A 87 -7.74 11.99 8.52
CA ARG A 87 -8.24 12.77 9.66
C ARG A 87 -7.44 12.52 10.94
N GLN A 88 -7.10 11.25 11.22
CA GLN A 88 -6.26 10.91 12.37
C GLN A 88 -4.85 11.48 12.19
N ILE A 89 -4.27 11.35 11.00
CA ILE A 89 -2.93 11.90 10.71
C ILE A 89 -2.92 13.42 10.92
N SER A 90 -3.95 14.12 10.44
CA SER A 90 -4.07 15.58 10.60
C SER A 90 -4.25 16.02 12.04
N ASP A 91 -4.91 15.20 12.88
CA ASP A 91 -5.20 15.54 14.27
C ASP A 91 -4.04 15.14 15.21
N TRP A 92 -3.53 13.91 15.06
CA TRP A 92 -2.51 13.32 15.94
C TRP A 92 -1.08 13.60 15.47
N GLY A 93 -0.88 13.97 14.20
CA GLY A 93 0.45 14.25 13.63
C GLY A 93 1.29 13.01 13.37
N PHE A 94 0.71 11.81 13.43
CA PHE A 94 1.39 10.55 13.17
C PHE A 94 0.48 9.50 12.56
N ILE A 95 1.10 8.50 11.94
CA ILE A 95 0.51 7.24 11.55
C ILE A 95 1.11 6.10 12.38
N ASN A 96 0.29 5.11 12.72
CA ASN A 96 0.68 3.91 13.49
C ASN A 96 0.06 2.64 12.88
N THR A 97 -0.13 2.67 11.56
CA THR A 97 -0.65 1.59 10.72
C THR A 97 0.17 1.52 9.42
N PRO A 98 0.18 0.37 8.74
CA PRO A 98 0.64 0.31 7.37
C PRO A 98 -0.23 1.18 6.44
N ILE A 99 0.39 1.72 5.39
CA ILE A 99 -0.25 2.48 4.33
C ILE A 99 -0.49 1.54 3.15
N ALA A 100 -1.66 1.61 2.52
CA ALA A 100 -1.92 0.86 1.30
C ALA A 100 -2.42 1.77 0.18
N PHE A 101 -2.09 1.39 -1.05
CA PHE A 101 -2.61 1.99 -2.28
C PHE A 101 -3.23 0.90 -3.14
N THR A 102 -4.44 1.13 -3.64
CA THR A 102 -5.17 0.19 -4.50
C THR A 102 -6.09 0.96 -5.46
N ASN A 103 -7.04 0.29 -6.12
CA ASN A 103 -8.07 0.96 -6.91
C ASN A 103 -9.30 1.35 -6.10
N SER A 104 -10.08 2.28 -6.65
CA SER A 104 -11.26 2.87 -5.98
C SER A 104 -12.27 1.84 -5.47
N LEU A 105 -12.47 0.74 -6.21
CA LEU A 105 -13.45 -0.29 -5.84
C LEU A 105 -12.94 -1.26 -4.77
N SER A 106 -11.65 -1.25 -4.49
CA SER A 106 -11.01 -2.14 -3.53
C SER A 106 -10.73 -1.48 -2.18
N LEU A 107 -10.97 -0.16 -2.06
CA LEU A 107 -10.63 0.61 -0.87
C LEU A 107 -11.18 -0.01 0.42
N GLY A 108 -12.47 -0.37 0.45
CA GLY A 108 -13.07 -1.02 1.63
C GLY A 108 -12.49 -2.39 1.95
N THR A 109 -12.20 -3.21 0.93
CA THR A 109 -11.59 -4.54 1.13
C THR A 109 -10.18 -4.45 1.68
N VAL A 110 -9.39 -3.49 1.21
CA VAL A 110 -8.03 -3.25 1.71
C VAL A 110 -8.07 -2.65 3.12
N PHE A 111 -9.00 -1.75 3.40
CA PHE A 111 -9.21 -1.18 4.74
C PHE A 111 -9.52 -2.28 5.77
N ASP A 112 -10.46 -3.17 5.46
CA ASP A 112 -10.78 -4.34 6.30
C ASP A 112 -9.57 -5.26 6.47
N GLY A 113 -8.84 -5.55 5.38
CA GLY A 113 -7.69 -6.45 5.43
C GLY A 113 -6.52 -5.91 6.26
N ILE A 114 -6.34 -4.57 6.35
CA ILE A 114 -5.38 -3.98 7.29
C ILE A 114 -5.86 -4.17 8.73
N TRP A 115 -7.16 -4.04 9.01
CA TRP A 115 -7.70 -4.32 10.34
C TRP A 115 -7.52 -5.79 10.74
N ASP A 116 -7.83 -6.72 9.84
CA ASP A 116 -7.63 -8.14 10.06
C ASP A 116 -6.15 -8.41 10.44
N TRP A 117 -5.20 -7.88 9.66
CA TRP A 117 -3.77 -8.00 9.97
C TRP A 117 -3.37 -7.35 11.31
N ILE A 118 -3.87 -6.15 11.62
CA ILE A 118 -3.62 -5.46 12.89
C ILE A 118 -4.09 -6.34 14.05
N LEU A 119 -5.32 -6.87 13.99
CA LEU A 119 -5.87 -7.70 15.05
C LEU A 119 -5.08 -8.99 15.23
N GLU A 120 -4.63 -9.63 14.15
CA GLU A 120 -3.73 -10.79 14.22
C GLU A 120 -2.40 -10.45 14.92
N GLN A 121 -1.79 -9.28 14.61
CA GLN A 121 -0.58 -8.85 15.30
C GLN A 121 -0.83 -8.62 16.80
N GLN A 122 -1.97 -8.04 17.16
CA GLN A 122 -2.35 -7.80 18.56
C GLN A 122 -2.62 -9.10 19.32
N ASP A 123 -3.29 -10.06 18.68
CA ASP A 123 -3.53 -11.39 19.20
C ASP A 123 -2.20 -12.13 19.45
N SER A 124 -1.26 -12.07 18.50
CA SER A 124 0.08 -12.69 18.66
C SER A 124 0.87 -12.14 19.85
N LYS A 125 0.57 -10.91 20.29
CA LYS A 125 1.18 -10.24 21.45
C LYS A 125 0.36 -10.41 22.73
N ASN A 126 -0.76 -11.15 22.69
CA ASN A 126 -1.72 -11.30 23.79
C ASN A 126 -2.22 -9.96 24.36
N TRP A 127 -2.46 -8.98 23.50
CA TRP A 127 -2.92 -7.65 23.93
C TRP A 127 -4.32 -7.69 24.51
N SER A 128 -4.47 -7.11 25.71
CA SER A 128 -5.77 -6.89 26.34
C SER A 128 -6.58 -5.87 25.53
N GLY A 129 -7.90 -5.81 25.75
CA GLY A 129 -8.74 -4.77 25.11
C GLY A 129 -8.25 -3.34 25.40
N ARG A 130 -7.65 -3.11 26.58
CA ARG A 130 -7.03 -1.84 26.94
C ARG A 130 -5.77 -1.55 26.10
N ASP A 131 -4.93 -2.55 25.87
CA ASP A 131 -3.72 -2.38 25.05
C ASP A 131 -4.09 -2.09 23.59
N ARG A 132 -5.10 -2.80 23.06
CA ARG A 132 -5.66 -2.52 21.72
C ARG A 132 -6.18 -1.09 21.64
N SER A 133 -6.99 -0.66 22.61
CA SER A 133 -7.54 0.70 22.65
C SER A 133 -6.49 1.81 22.77
N ARG A 134 -5.30 1.52 23.32
CA ARG A 134 -4.21 2.51 23.44
C ARG A 134 -3.34 2.58 22.19
N ASN A 135 -3.35 1.54 21.37
CA ASN A 135 -2.44 1.36 20.25
C ASN A 135 -3.16 1.16 18.91
N TYR A 136 -4.47 1.38 18.85
CA TYR A 136 -5.20 1.33 17.59
C TYR A 136 -4.87 2.56 16.75
N GLY A 137 -5.03 2.40 15.44
CA GLY A 137 -4.91 3.49 14.48
C GLY A 137 -5.86 3.20 13.33
N THR A 138 -6.38 4.26 12.72
CA THR A 138 -7.21 4.17 11.53
C THR A 138 -6.33 3.74 10.36
N PRO A 139 -6.65 2.65 9.65
CA PRO A 139 -5.91 2.26 8.45
C PRO A 139 -5.86 3.39 7.42
N ALA A 140 -4.70 3.58 6.80
CA ALA A 140 -4.50 4.56 5.74
C ALA A 140 -4.50 3.87 4.38
N VAL A 141 -5.59 4.02 3.62
CA VAL A 141 -5.77 3.42 2.31
C VAL A 141 -6.06 4.54 1.32
N GLY A 142 -5.12 4.76 0.40
CA GLY A 142 -5.29 5.64 -0.75
C GLY A 142 -5.74 4.87 -1.98
N GLU A 143 -6.41 5.55 -2.91
CA GLU A 143 -6.86 4.93 -4.15
C GLU A 143 -6.64 5.78 -5.39
N THR A 144 -6.65 5.11 -6.55
CA THR A 144 -6.81 5.76 -7.86
C THR A 144 -7.76 4.93 -8.73
N ALA A 145 -8.47 5.58 -9.65
CA ALA A 145 -9.39 4.89 -10.55
C ALA A 145 -8.65 4.25 -11.74
N ASP A 146 -8.68 2.92 -11.83
CA ASP A 146 -8.10 2.12 -12.91
C ASP A 146 -9.14 1.76 -14.00
N TRP A 147 -10.24 2.52 -14.06
CA TRP A 147 -11.43 2.15 -14.84
C TRP A 147 -11.24 2.21 -16.35
N LEU A 148 -10.33 3.06 -16.84
CA LEU A 148 -10.05 3.19 -18.28
C LEU A 148 -9.30 1.98 -18.84
N VAL A 149 -8.45 1.36 -18.01
CA VAL A 149 -7.65 0.19 -18.43
C VAL A 149 -8.38 -1.12 -18.15
N ASN A 150 -9.24 -1.18 -17.14
CA ASN A 150 -10.06 -2.35 -16.85
C ASN A 150 -11.35 -2.36 -17.69
N CYS A 151 -11.39 -3.21 -18.71
CA CYS A 151 -12.59 -3.40 -19.55
C CYS A 151 -13.82 -3.94 -18.80
N ASP A 152 -13.60 -4.63 -17.67
CA ASP A 152 -14.63 -4.94 -16.66
C ASP A 152 -14.22 -4.31 -15.33
N VAL A 153 -14.76 -3.11 -15.06
CA VAL A 153 -14.48 -2.35 -13.85
C VAL A 153 -14.84 -3.16 -12.59
N LYS A 154 -15.87 -4.02 -12.61
CA LYS A 154 -16.23 -4.83 -11.44
C LYS A 154 -15.17 -5.88 -11.13
N ALA A 155 -14.54 -6.44 -12.17
CA ALA A 155 -13.47 -7.42 -12.03
C ALA A 155 -12.17 -6.83 -11.47
N SER A 156 -12.03 -5.49 -11.42
CA SER A 156 -10.86 -4.80 -10.85
C SER A 156 -10.74 -4.94 -9.32
N ARG A 157 -11.76 -5.44 -8.61
CA ARG A 157 -11.71 -5.58 -7.15
C ARG A 157 -10.66 -6.61 -6.70
N VAL A 158 -9.77 -6.25 -5.77
CA VAL A 158 -8.92 -7.23 -5.08
C VAL A 158 -9.71 -7.96 -4.00
N GLY A 159 -9.33 -9.20 -3.68
CA GLY A 159 -9.95 -9.99 -2.62
C GLY A 159 -9.22 -9.88 -1.28
N ARG A 160 -9.87 -10.29 -0.19
CA ARG A 160 -9.23 -10.31 1.16
C ARG A 160 -7.96 -11.17 1.21
N GLN A 161 -7.95 -12.29 0.48
CA GLN A 161 -6.78 -13.17 0.38
C GLN A 161 -5.58 -12.46 -0.29
N ASP A 162 -5.84 -11.56 -1.23
CA ASP A 162 -4.81 -10.77 -1.90
C ASP A 162 -4.14 -9.81 -0.89
N VAL A 163 -4.94 -9.19 -0.02
CA VAL A 163 -4.44 -8.30 1.05
C VAL A 163 -3.58 -9.08 2.04
N ALA A 164 -4.06 -10.23 2.51
CA ALA A 164 -3.30 -11.11 3.42
C ALA A 164 -1.98 -11.58 2.79
N ARG A 165 -2.00 -11.96 1.51
CA ARG A 165 -0.79 -12.32 0.75
C ARG A 165 0.19 -11.15 0.66
N CYS A 166 -0.27 -9.92 0.51
CA CYS A 166 0.59 -8.75 0.53
C CYS A 166 1.31 -8.59 1.86
N PHE A 167 0.62 -8.74 2.99
CA PHE A 167 1.23 -8.69 4.31
C PHE A 167 2.30 -9.76 4.53
N GLN A 168 2.06 -10.99 4.06
CA GLN A 168 3.05 -12.09 4.13
C GLN A 168 4.35 -11.78 3.35
N ASN A 169 4.22 -10.98 2.28
CA ASN A 169 5.32 -10.61 1.39
C ASN A 169 6.00 -9.28 1.75
N LEU A 170 5.67 -8.65 2.88
CA LEU A 170 6.37 -7.45 3.33
C LEU A 170 7.86 -7.70 3.52
N ARG A 171 8.69 -6.86 2.90
CA ARG A 171 10.15 -6.93 2.98
C ARG A 171 10.75 -5.53 3.08
N SER A 172 11.77 -5.36 3.92
CA SER A 172 12.62 -4.18 3.89
C SER A 172 13.74 -4.33 2.85
N GLY A 173 14.50 -3.26 2.59
CA GLY A 173 15.72 -3.36 1.77
C GLY A 173 16.74 -4.35 2.34
N ALA A 174 16.85 -4.44 3.68
CA ALA A 174 17.73 -5.40 4.35
C ALA A 174 17.30 -6.86 4.18
N ASP A 175 16.00 -7.11 3.97
CA ASP A 175 15.44 -8.45 3.72
C ASP A 175 15.41 -8.82 2.23
N GLY A 176 16.12 -8.07 1.38
CA GLY A 176 16.09 -8.25 -0.08
C GLY A 176 14.80 -7.79 -0.74
N GLY A 177 14.05 -6.89 -0.10
CA GLY A 177 12.90 -6.22 -0.68
C GLY A 177 13.29 -5.41 -1.91
N LEU A 178 12.41 -5.39 -2.90
CA LEU A 178 12.60 -4.66 -4.15
C LEU A 178 11.33 -3.85 -4.44
N VAL A 179 11.51 -2.60 -4.85
CA VAL A 179 10.42 -1.77 -5.36
C VAL A 179 10.30 -2.02 -6.86
N LYS A 180 9.19 -2.61 -7.29
CA LYS A 180 8.85 -2.73 -8.70
C LYS A 180 8.12 -1.46 -9.14
N GLU A 181 8.70 -0.77 -10.10
CA GLU A 181 8.07 0.37 -10.77
C GLU A 181 7.42 -0.09 -12.09
N GLY A 182 6.43 0.69 -12.56
CA GLY A 182 5.67 0.43 -13.78
C GLY A 182 6.27 1.07 -15.03
#